data_AF-A0A1G3CI87-F1
#
_entry.id   AF-A0A1G3CI87-F1
#
_cell.length_a   1.000
_cell.length_b   1.000
_cell.length_c   1.000
_cell.angle_alpha   90.00
_cell.angle_beta   90.00
_cell.angle_gamma   90.00
#
_symmetry.space_group_name_H-M   'P 1'
#
loop_
_entity.id
_entity.type
_entity.pdbx_description
1 polymer ?
#
loop_
_entity_poly.entity_id
_entity_poly.type
_entity_poly.pdbx_seq_one_letter_code
_entity_poly.pdbx_strand_id
1 'polypeptide(L)'
;MQDVVDYIYQKTTKPTDIANLAKIVNSAASAGDESAKDILRKTAKDLYFNIAAAIKQIDFGKEGATLVLSGGVLTNIKIVSEIIIKKVRAELPAITAIQLCREPVKGAIILALRNSVS
;
A
#
# COMPACT_ATOMS: atom_id res chain seq x y z
N MET A 1 17.96 -18.17 2.89
CA MET A 1 17.30 -16.98 2.29
C MET A 1 16.55 -17.32 0.99
N GLN A 2 16.80 -18.47 0.34
CA GLN A 2 16.04 -18.94 -0.82
C GLN A 2 14.66 -19.52 -0.44
N ASP A 3 14.47 -20.02 0.79
CA ASP A 3 13.27 -20.78 1.18
C ASP A 3 11.96 -19.96 1.24
N VAL A 4 12.04 -18.65 1.57
CA VAL A 4 10.84 -17.80 1.70
C VAL A 4 10.26 -17.45 0.33
N VAL A 5 11.12 -17.28 -0.67
CA VAL A 5 10.69 -16.95 -2.03
C VAL A 5 10.00 -18.16 -2.65
N ASP A 6 10.56 -19.36 -2.49
CA ASP A 6 9.97 -20.59 -3.02
C ASP A 6 8.64 -20.93 -2.36
N TYR A 7 8.48 -20.67 -1.06
CA TYR A 7 7.19 -20.83 -0.37
C TYR A 7 6.11 -19.88 -0.89
N ILE A 8 6.47 -18.63 -1.22
CA ILE A 8 5.53 -17.63 -1.74
C ILE A 8 5.14 -17.91 -3.20
N TYR A 9 6.04 -18.49 -4.00
CA TYR A 9 5.82 -18.74 -5.44
C TYR A 9 5.30 -20.14 -5.79
N GLN A 10 5.08 -21.03 -4.82
CA GLN A 10 4.32 -22.26 -5.06
C GLN A 10 2.90 -21.93 -5.56
N LYS A 11 2.39 -22.75 -6.48
CA LYS A 11 1.06 -22.66 -7.15
C LYS A 11 -0.17 -22.60 -6.21
N THR A 12 0.02 -22.41 -4.90
CA THR A 12 -0.98 -22.54 -3.85
C THR A 12 -1.02 -21.34 -2.88
N THR A 13 -0.15 -20.33 -3.02
CA THR A 13 -0.16 -19.14 -2.15
C THR A 13 -1.39 -18.29 -2.44
N LYS A 14 -2.36 -18.31 -1.52
CA LYS A 14 -3.55 -17.49 -1.64
C LYS A 14 -3.23 -16.05 -1.22
N PRO A 15 -3.92 -15.04 -1.75
CA PRO A 15 -3.79 -13.65 -1.27
C PRO A 15 -3.97 -13.51 0.25
N THR A 16 -4.73 -14.42 0.87
CA THR A 16 -4.91 -14.52 2.32
C THR A 16 -3.61 -14.84 3.07
N ASP A 17 -2.73 -15.64 2.49
CA ASP A 17 -1.51 -16.10 3.13
C ASP A 17 -0.50 -14.94 3.22
N ILE A 18 -0.40 -14.16 2.14
CA ILE A 18 0.39 -12.93 2.09
C ILE A 18 -0.15 -11.90 3.08
N ALA A 19 -1.47 -11.73 3.16
CA ALA A 19 -2.10 -10.81 4.10
C ALA A 19 -1.86 -11.24 5.57
N ASN A 20 -1.86 -12.53 5.85
CA ASN A 20 -1.56 -13.05 7.19
C ASN A 20 -0.10 -12.81 7.58
N LEU A 21 0.84 -12.98 6.65
CA LEU A 21 2.24 -12.66 6.89
C LEU A 21 2.44 -11.17 7.23
N ALA A 22 1.78 -10.27 6.50
CA ALA A 22 1.84 -8.84 6.79
C ALA A 22 1.33 -8.50 8.20
N LYS A 23 0.29 -9.19 8.68
CA LYS A 23 -0.21 -9.04 10.06
C LYS A 23 0.81 -9.51 11.08
N ILE A 24 1.45 -10.66 10.87
CA ILE A 24 2.48 -11.20 11.78
C ILE A 24 3.64 -10.23 11.90
N VAL A 25 4.14 -9.71 10.77
CA VAL A 25 5.23 -8.73 10.76
C VAL A 25 4.82 -7.45 11.51
N ASN A 26 3.59 -6.97 11.32
CA ASN A 26 3.08 -5.81 12.05
C ASN A 26 2.98 -6.05 13.56
N SER A 27 2.53 -7.22 13.98
CA SER A 27 2.48 -7.61 15.40
C SER A 27 3.88 -7.69 16.02
N ALA A 28 4.83 -8.32 15.34
CA ALA A 28 6.22 -8.41 15.81
C ALA A 28 6.86 -7.01 15.94
N ALA A 29 6.68 -6.15 14.94
CA ALA A 29 7.17 -4.78 14.98
C ALA A 29 6.57 -3.98 16.15
N SER A 30 5.27 -4.19 16.43
CA SER A 30 4.56 -3.56 17.56
C SER A 30 5.06 -4.06 18.92
N ALA A 31 5.54 -5.30 18.98
CA ALA A 31 6.17 -5.89 20.17
C ALA A 31 7.63 -5.45 20.37
N GLY A 32 8.18 -4.61 19.48
CA GLY A 32 9.53 -4.08 19.60
C GLY A 32 10.59 -4.79 18.77
N ASP A 33 10.22 -5.78 17.95
CA ASP A 33 11.15 -6.46 17.03
C ASP A 33 11.68 -5.48 15.97
N GLU A 34 12.97 -5.17 16.02
CA GLU A 34 13.60 -4.24 15.07
C GLU A 34 13.71 -4.81 13.65
N SER A 35 13.88 -6.13 13.49
CA SER A 35 13.91 -6.75 12.16
C SER A 35 12.55 -6.60 11.48
N ALA A 36 11.47 -6.82 12.23
CA ALA A 36 10.11 -6.61 11.73
C ALA A 36 9.84 -5.13 11.39
N LYS A 37 10.31 -4.19 12.22
CA LYS A 37 10.22 -2.75 11.91
C LYS A 37 11.00 -2.41 10.64
N ASP A 38 12.19 -2.96 10.45
CA ASP A 38 13.01 -2.73 9.25
C ASP A 38 12.36 -3.26 7.99
N ILE A 39 11.73 -4.43 8.05
CA ILE A 39 10.91 -4.96 6.95
C ILE A 39 9.80 -3.97 6.57
N LEU A 40 9.07 -3.43 7.55
CA LEU A 40 7.99 -2.46 7.29
C LEU A 40 8.53 -1.12 6.77
N ARG A 41 9.64 -0.62 7.32
CA ARG A 41 10.30 0.62 6.85
C ARG A 41 10.75 0.47 5.39
N LYS A 42 11.38 -0.66 5.05
CA LYS A 42 11.79 -0.97 3.67
C LYS A 42 10.58 -1.05 2.74
N THR A 43 9.54 -1.79 3.15
CA THR A 43 8.29 -1.90 2.39
C THR A 43 7.67 -0.52 2.11
N ALA A 44 7.63 0.36 3.11
CA ALA A 44 7.10 1.70 2.95
C ALA A 44 7.93 2.56 1.97
N LYS A 45 9.25 2.41 2.02
CA LYS A 45 10.17 3.11 1.11
C LYS A 45 10.00 2.62 -0.34
N ASP A 46 9.89 1.31 -0.55
CA ASP A 46 9.71 0.72 -1.88
C ASP A 46 8.35 1.13 -2.48
N LEU A 47 7.27 1.09 -1.68
CA LEU A 47 5.96 1.58 -2.10
C LEU A 47 5.97 3.07 -2.43
N TYR A 48 6.65 3.89 -1.62
CA TYR A 48 6.83 5.30 -1.92
C TYR A 48 7.54 5.51 -3.26
N PHE A 49 8.59 4.74 -3.58
CA PHE A 49 9.28 4.88 -4.86
C PHE A 49 8.38 4.60 -6.05
N ASN A 50 7.52 3.58 -5.94
CA ASN A 50 6.53 3.29 -6.98
C ASN A 50 5.54 4.45 -7.15
N ILE A 51 5.05 5.01 -6.03
CA ILE A 51 4.15 6.19 -6.04
C ILE A 51 4.84 7.38 -6.70
N ALA A 52 6.07 7.70 -6.30
CA ALA A 52 6.84 8.81 -6.84
C ALA A 52 7.13 8.63 -8.33
N ALA A 53 7.46 7.42 -8.76
CA ALA A 53 7.72 7.11 -10.17
C ALA A 53 6.45 7.30 -11.04
N ALA A 54 5.28 6.89 -10.53
CA ALA A 54 4.01 7.09 -11.23
C ALA A 54 3.64 8.58 -11.31
N ILE A 55 3.76 9.32 -10.20
CA ILE A 55 3.43 10.74 -10.14
C ILE A 55 4.31 11.56 -11.08
N LYS A 56 5.60 11.22 -11.21
CA LYS A 56 6.53 11.90 -12.13
C LYS A 56 6.20 11.72 -13.61
N GLN A 57 5.40 10.71 -13.97
CA GLN A 57 5.04 10.40 -15.35
C GLN A 57 3.70 11.02 -15.78
N ILE A 58 2.96 11.63 -14.85
CA ILE A 58 1.63 12.17 -15.10
C ILE A 58 1.67 13.69 -14.89
N ASP A 59 1.16 14.44 -15.87
CA ASP A 59 0.89 15.86 -15.70
C ASP A 59 -0.47 16.05 -15.03
N PHE A 60 -0.46 16.55 -13.79
CA PHE A 60 -1.66 16.82 -13.01
C PHE A 60 -2.16 18.26 -13.15
N GLY A 61 -1.50 19.08 -13.97
CA GLY A 61 -1.84 20.49 -14.13
C GLY A 61 -1.74 21.29 -12.82
N LYS A 62 -2.45 22.41 -12.76
CA LYS A 62 -2.39 23.36 -11.63
C LYS A 62 -3.17 22.89 -10.39
N GLU A 63 -4.15 22.02 -10.56
CA GLU A 63 -5.01 21.54 -9.47
C GLU A 63 -4.32 20.45 -8.64
N GLY A 64 -3.30 19.79 -9.20
CA GLY A 64 -2.61 18.67 -8.58
C GLY A 64 -3.50 17.44 -8.49
N ALA A 65 -3.15 16.52 -7.57
CA ALA A 65 -3.87 15.28 -7.39
C ALA A 65 -4.09 14.89 -5.93
N THR A 66 -5.14 14.11 -5.70
CA THR A 66 -5.36 13.41 -4.44
C THR A 66 -4.75 12.01 -4.50
N LEU A 67 -3.82 11.72 -3.59
CA LEU A 67 -3.29 10.37 -3.43
C LEU A 67 -4.21 9.55 -2.50
N VAL A 68 -4.81 8.49 -3.04
CA VAL A 68 -5.65 7.57 -2.26
C VAL A 68 -4.85 6.31 -1.91
N LEU A 69 -4.60 6.10 -0.62
CA LEU A 69 -3.96 4.90 -0.10
C LEU A 69 -5.05 3.86 0.23
N SER A 70 -5.04 2.74 -0.49
CA SER A 70 -6.04 1.66 -0.34
C SER A 70 -5.37 0.29 -0.22
N GLY A 71 -6.08 -0.67 0.38
CA GLY A 71 -5.57 -2.03 0.59
C GLY A 71 -4.97 -2.25 1.99
N GLY A 72 -5.05 -3.49 2.48
CA GLY A 72 -4.86 -3.81 3.90
C GLY A 72 -3.52 -3.40 4.52
N VAL A 73 -2.42 -3.46 3.76
CA VAL A 73 -1.10 -2.99 4.24
C VAL A 73 -1.11 -1.47 4.42
N LEU A 74 -1.58 -0.73 3.41
CA LEU A 74 -1.61 0.73 3.43
C LEU A 74 -2.62 1.29 4.42
N THR A 75 -3.70 0.56 4.72
CA THR A 75 -4.77 1.04 5.59
C THR A 75 -4.63 0.60 7.05
N ASN A 76 -4.01 -0.56 7.31
CA ASN A 76 -3.98 -1.17 8.64
C ASN A 76 -2.59 -1.18 9.29
N ILE A 77 -1.50 -1.03 8.52
CA ILE A 77 -0.13 -0.98 9.05
C ILE A 77 0.33 0.48 9.12
N LYS A 78 0.17 1.07 10.31
CA LYS A 78 0.34 2.51 10.54
C LYS A 78 1.72 3.02 10.14
N ILE A 79 2.80 2.35 10.57
CA ILE A 79 4.19 2.72 10.24
C ILE A 79 4.42 2.85 8.72
N VAL A 80 3.79 1.97 7.91
CA VAL A 80 3.92 2.01 6.46
C VAL A 80 3.23 3.26 5.91
N SER A 81 1.97 3.48 6.29
CA SER A 81 1.20 4.64 5.84
C SER A 81 1.85 5.97 6.25
N GLU A 82 2.38 6.07 7.48
CA GLU A 82 2.99 7.29 8.00
C GLU A 82 4.29 7.64 7.26
N ILE A 83 5.14 6.66 6.97
CA ILE A 83 6.37 6.88 6.20
C ILE A 83 6.02 7.37 4.79
N ILE A 84 5.04 6.75 4.14
CA ILE A 84 4.60 7.16 2.80
C ILE A 84 4.05 8.59 2.84
N ILE A 85 3.12 8.88 3.75
CA ILE A 85 2.52 10.23 3.89
C ILE A 85 3.59 11.28 4.13
N LYS A 86 4.56 11.01 5.03
CA LYS A 86 5.65 11.94 5.34
C LYS A 86 6.49 12.23 4.10
N LYS A 87 6.88 11.20 3.35
CA LYS A 87 7.71 11.37 2.15
C LYS A 87 6.94 12.04 0.99
N VAL A 88 5.67 11.69 0.78
CA VAL A 88 4.82 12.33 -0.24
C VAL A 88 4.70 13.82 0.04
N ARG A 89 4.38 14.21 1.28
CA ARG A 89 4.28 15.63 1.66
C ARG A 89 5.59 16.41 1.50
N ALA A 90 6.72 15.74 1.71
CA ALA A 90 8.04 16.38 1.62
C ALA A 90 8.55 16.51 0.17
N GLU A 91 8.25 15.52 -0.67
CA GLU A 91 8.97 15.34 -1.95
C GLU A 91 8.06 15.43 -3.19
N LEU A 92 6.73 15.41 -3.04
CA LEU A 92 5.78 15.34 -4.15
C LEU A 92 4.73 16.49 -4.08
N PRO A 93 5.10 17.72 -4.47
CA PRO A 93 4.22 18.89 -4.38
C PRO A 93 2.97 18.81 -5.27
N ALA A 94 2.98 17.95 -6.30
CA ALA A 94 1.81 17.69 -7.14
C ALA A 94 0.67 17.01 -6.38
N ILE A 95 0.93 16.40 -5.22
CA ILE A 95 -0.10 15.79 -4.37
C ILE A 95 -0.62 16.81 -3.37
N THR A 96 -1.85 17.26 -3.57
CA THR A 96 -2.50 18.32 -2.77
C THR A 96 -3.32 17.76 -1.61
N ALA A 97 -3.75 16.50 -1.69
CA ALA A 97 -4.46 15.81 -0.62
C ALA A 97 -4.07 14.33 -0.54
N ILE A 98 -4.22 13.74 0.65
CA ILE A 98 -3.99 12.31 0.88
C ILE A 98 -5.18 11.72 1.64
N GLN A 99 -5.74 10.63 1.12
CA GLN A 99 -6.87 9.92 1.72
C GLN A 99 -6.52 8.45 2.00
N LEU A 100 -6.86 7.98 3.19
CA LEU A 100 -6.85 6.54 3.53
C LEU A 100 -8.21 5.94 3.21
N CYS A 101 -8.29 5.07 2.21
CA CYS A 101 -9.51 4.41 1.79
C CYS A 101 -9.58 3.00 2.39
N ARG A 102 -10.33 2.86 3.49
CA ARG A 102 -10.50 1.59 4.21
C ARG A 102 -11.55 0.67 3.59
N GLU A 103 -12.35 1.16 2.64
CA GLU A 103 -13.42 0.41 1.99
C GLU A 103 -13.10 0.18 0.50
N PRO A 104 -12.74 -1.04 0.08
CA PRO A 104 -12.58 -1.39 -1.34
C PRO A 104 -13.90 -1.42 -2.13
N VAL A 105 -15.02 -1.12 -1.48
CA VAL A 105 -16.36 -1.57 -1.91
C VAL A 105 -16.90 -0.74 -3.08
N LYS A 106 -16.53 0.54 -3.18
CA LYS A 106 -17.10 1.43 -4.21
C LYS A 106 -16.77 0.99 -5.64
N GLY A 107 -15.54 0.52 -5.90
CA GLY A 107 -15.14 0.08 -7.24
C GLY A 107 -15.87 -1.18 -7.69
N ALA A 108 -16.01 -2.16 -6.79
CA ALA A 108 -16.75 -3.39 -7.06
C ALA A 108 -18.25 -3.14 -7.24
N ILE A 109 -18.85 -2.24 -6.44
CA ILE A 109 -20.26 -1.84 -6.60
C ILE A 109 -20.48 -1.14 -7.94
N ILE A 110 -19.61 -0.19 -8.33
CA ILE A 110 -19.73 0.51 -9.60
C ILE A 110 -19.57 -0.46 -10.78
N LEU A 111 -18.63 -1.41 -10.70
CA LEU A 111 -18.45 -2.45 -11.73
C LEU A 111 -19.64 -3.40 -11.79
N ALA A 112 -20.22 -3.79 -10.65
CA ALA A 112 -21.42 -4.61 -10.60
C ALA A 112 -22.61 -3.86 -11.23
N LEU A 113 -22.86 -2.61 -10.82
CA LEU A 113 -23.92 -1.77 -11.41
C LEU A 113 -23.74 -1.55 -12.91
N ARG A 114 -22.51 -1.42 -13.40
CA ARG A 114 -22.23 -1.31 -14.84
C ARG A 114 -22.50 -2.60 -15.62
N ASN A 115 -22.34 -3.77 -14.99
CA ASN A 115 -22.60 -5.08 -15.61
C ASN A 115 -24.02 -5.61 -15.33
N SER A 116 -24.79 -4.99 -14.43
CA SER A 116 -26.20 -5.31 -14.16
C SER A 116 -27.19 -4.59 -15.09
N VAL A 117 -26.73 -3.69 -15.96
CA VAL A 117 -27.56 -2.94 -16.92
C VAL A 117 -27.24 -3.39 -18.37
N SER A 118 -27.05 -4.69 -18.58
CA SER A 118 -26.98 -5.32 -19.91
C SER A 118 -28.11 -6.31 -20.08
#